data_AF-A0A4R5KSE6-F1
#
_entry.id   AF-A0A4R5KSE6-F1
#
_cell.length_a   1.000
_cell.length_b   1.000
_cell.length_c   1.000
_cell.angle_alpha   90.00
_cell.angle_beta   90.00
_cell.angle_gamma   90.00
#
_symmetry.space_group_name_H-M   'P 1'
#
loop_
_entity.id
_entity.type
_entity.pdbx_description
1 polymer ?
#
loop_
_entity_poly.entity_id
_entity_poly.type
_entity_poly.pdbx_seq_one_letter_code
_entity_poly.pdbx_strand_id
1 'polypeptide(L)'
;RCVSMLLPSESSDAVGVMCINFNVAAFDDVKKVLDLFITGAGLVRPPEELFKDDWQERINSFLHGWLRERQLALNSLSRDHKRELVEALYAEGAFNGKSAANYIANVLDMGRATVYKHLKQMREDV
;
A
#
# COMPACT_ATOMS: atom_id res chain seq x y z
N ARG A 1 -11.21 10.16 -0.40
CA ARG A 1 -10.99 10.61 1.00
C ARG A 1 -12.33 11.06 1.58
N CYS A 2 -12.48 11.17 2.90
CA CYS A 2 -13.73 11.53 3.56
C CYS A 2 -13.47 12.54 4.69
N VAL A 3 -14.36 13.50 4.85
CA VAL A 3 -14.43 14.36 6.04
C VAL A 3 -15.81 14.19 6.66
N SER A 4 -15.84 14.02 7.97
CA SER A 4 -17.06 13.84 8.76
C SER A 4 -17.16 14.94 9.80
N MET A 5 -18.35 15.50 9.97
CA MET A 5 -18.62 16.55 10.96
C MET A 5 -19.92 16.23 11.71
N LEU A 6 -19.93 16.49 13.02
CA LEU A 6 -21.14 16.43 13.83
C LEU A 6 -22.06 17.59 13.46
N LEU A 7 -23.33 17.29 13.22
CA LEU A 7 -24.36 18.30 12.97
C LEU A 7 -24.93 18.76 14.32
N PRO A 8 -24.70 20.01 14.74
CA PRO A 8 -25.27 20.54 15.97
C PRO A 8 -26.78 20.78 15.80
N SER A 9 -27.55 20.53 16.86
CA SER A 9 -28.94 20.99 17.01
C SER A 9 -28.97 22.38 17.66
N GLU A 10 -30.05 23.13 17.43
CA GLU A 10 -30.45 24.32 18.20
C GLU A 10 -30.50 24.05 19.72
N SER A 11 -30.70 22.80 20.13
CA SER A 11 -30.77 22.36 21.53
C SER A 11 -29.45 21.89 22.14
N SER A 12 -28.29 22.14 21.51
CA SER A 12 -26.94 21.72 21.95
C SER A 12 -26.62 20.21 21.89
N ASP A 13 -27.58 19.36 21.52
CA ASP A 13 -27.36 17.93 21.29
C ASP A 13 -27.11 17.64 19.80
N ALA A 14 -26.11 16.83 19.46
CA ALA A 14 -25.80 16.53 18.07
C ALA A 14 -26.89 15.63 17.43
N VAL A 15 -27.45 16.06 16.29
CA VAL A 15 -28.57 15.38 15.60
C VAL A 15 -28.13 14.36 14.56
N GLY A 16 -26.84 14.33 14.23
CA GLY A 16 -26.29 13.35 13.29
C GLY A 16 -24.85 13.66 12.89
N VAL A 17 -24.32 12.88 11.96
CA VAL A 17 -23.00 13.08 11.37
C VAL A 17 -23.16 13.25 9.87
N MET A 18 -22.65 14.36 9.34
CA MET A 18 -22.55 14.59 7.90
C MET A 18 -21.19 14.10 7.43
N CYS A 19 -21.19 13.16 6.49
CA CYS A 19 -19.99 12.65 5.85
C CYS A 19 -19.95 13.12 4.40
N ILE A 20 -18.88 13.81 4.01
CA ILE A 20 -18.63 14.20 2.62
C ILE A 20 -17.48 13.35 2.09
N ASN A 21 -17.82 12.43 1.19
CA ASN A 21 -16.85 11.64 0.45
C ASN A 21 -16.45 12.41 -0.81
N PHE A 22 -15.15 12.56 -1.02
CA PHE A 22 -14.63 13.17 -2.24
C PHE A 22 -13.60 12.23 -2.89
N ASN A 23 -13.80 12.02 -4.19
CA ASN A 23 -12.88 11.27 -5.02
C ASN A 23 -11.71 12.18 -5.41
N VAL A 24 -10.51 11.84 -4.96
CA VAL A 24 -9.30 12.61 -5.24
C VAL A 24 -8.45 12.00 -6.35
N ALA A 25 -8.90 10.92 -6.99
CA ALA A 25 -8.12 10.21 -8.00
C ALA A 25 -7.67 11.12 -9.16
N ALA A 26 -8.50 12.09 -9.54
CA ALA A 26 -8.15 13.08 -10.56
C ALA A 26 -6.97 14.00 -10.18
N PHE A 27 -6.69 14.16 -8.89
CA PHE A 27 -5.59 14.98 -8.39
C PHE A 27 -4.26 14.21 -8.31
N ASP A 28 -4.28 12.88 -8.39
CA ASP A 28 -3.07 12.07 -8.32
C ASP A 28 -2.18 12.30 -9.56
N ASP A 29 -2.79 12.46 -10.74
CA ASP A 29 -2.03 12.74 -11.96
C ASP A 29 -1.48 14.19 -11.97
N VAL A 30 -2.24 15.14 -11.42
CA VAL A 30 -1.76 16.52 -11.23
C VAL A 30 -0.57 16.55 -10.27
N LYS A 31 -0.64 15.78 -9.17
CA LYS A 31 0.47 15.65 -8.21
C LYS A 31 1.74 15.12 -8.88
N LYS A 32 1.64 14.06 -9.69
CA LYS A 32 2.82 13.49 -10.39
C LYS A 32 3.51 14.50 -11.31
N VAL A 33 2.72 15.30 -12.04
CA VAL A 33 3.26 16.36 -12.91
C VAL A 33 3.95 17.45 -12.09
N LEU A 34 3.32 17.86 -10.98
CA LEU A 34 3.91 18.86 -10.07
C LEU A 34 5.18 18.35 -9.40
N ASP A 35 5.22 17.09 -8.96
CA ASP A 35 6.41 16.48 -8.37
C ASP A 35 7.57 16.45 -9.38
N LEU A 36 7.32 16.08 -10.65
CA LEU A 36 8.32 16.13 -11.71
C LEU A 36 8.88 17.55 -11.91
N PHE A 37 8.01 18.55 -11.84
CA PHE A 37 8.38 19.96 -12.02
C PHE A 37 9.17 20.53 -10.82
N ILE A 38 8.76 20.21 -9.59
CA ILE A 38 9.36 20.72 -8.36
C ILE A 38 10.70 20.01 -8.06
N THR A 39 10.86 18.75 -8.44
CA THR A 39 12.11 18.01 -8.23
C THR A 39 13.26 18.59 -9.06
N GLY A 40 12.96 19.25 -10.19
CA GLY A 40 13.93 20.04 -10.95
C GLY A 40 14.35 21.36 -10.29
N ALA A 41 13.61 21.85 -9.28
CA ALA A 41 13.80 23.16 -8.65
C ALA A 41 14.65 23.13 -7.36
N GLY A 42 15.21 21.97 -6.98
CA GLY A 42 16.17 21.88 -5.86
C GLY A 42 15.60 22.19 -4.47
N LEU A 43 14.28 22.17 -4.30
CA LEU A 43 13.66 22.33 -2.98
C LEU A 43 13.86 21.05 -2.16
N VAL A 44 14.79 21.11 -1.21
CA VAL A 44 15.01 20.07 -0.21
C VAL A 44 13.74 19.94 0.63
N ARG A 45 13.07 18.78 0.53
CA ARG A 45 11.87 18.45 1.32
C ARG A 45 12.19 18.52 2.82
N PRO A 46 11.33 19.09 3.68
CA PRO A 46 11.49 18.99 5.13
C PRO A 46 11.39 17.52 5.59
N PRO A 47 11.98 17.15 6.75
CA PRO A 47 11.97 15.77 7.20
C PRO A 47 10.57 15.40 7.64
N GLU A 48 9.98 14.54 6.83
CA GLU A 48 8.65 14.03 6.93
C GLU A 48 8.60 12.90 8.00
N GLU A 49 7.72 13.02 8.99
CA GLU A 49 7.02 11.82 9.52
C GLU A 49 6.10 11.16 8.46
N LEU A 50 6.23 11.56 7.19
CA LEU A 50 5.60 11.05 5.96
C LEU A 50 6.44 9.95 5.24
N PHE A 51 7.60 9.53 5.78
CA PHE A 51 8.46 8.50 5.16
C PHE A 51 8.15 7.05 5.61
N LYS A 52 6.99 6.79 6.23
CA LYS A 52 6.63 5.41 6.63
C LYS A 52 6.21 4.51 5.46
N ASP A 53 6.00 5.07 4.26
CA ASP A 53 5.25 4.41 3.18
C ASP A 53 6.04 4.11 1.89
N ASP A 54 7.31 4.50 1.76
CA ASP A 54 8.11 4.21 0.55
C ASP A 54 8.20 2.69 0.26
N TRP A 55 8.29 1.88 1.30
CA TRP A 55 8.38 0.42 1.14
C TRP A 55 7.01 -0.21 0.80
N GLN A 56 5.90 0.37 1.28
CA GLN A 56 4.55 -0.08 0.90
C GLN A 56 4.24 0.27 -0.55
N GLU A 57 4.57 1.49 -0.97
CA GLU A 57 4.44 1.92 -2.36
C GLU A 57 5.30 1.08 -3.31
N ARG A 58 6.53 0.73 -2.91
CA ARG A 58 7.39 -0.18 -3.68
C ARG A 58 6.79 -1.58 -3.81
N ILE A 59 6.24 -2.14 -2.72
CA ILE A 59 5.55 -3.44 -2.76
C ILE A 59 4.34 -3.39 -3.70
N ASN A 60 3.52 -2.34 -3.61
CA ASN A 60 2.35 -2.18 -4.48
C ASN A 60 2.75 -2.02 -5.94
N SER A 61 3.78 -1.22 -6.21
CA SER A 61 4.29 -1.02 -7.58
C SER A 61 4.80 -2.34 -8.18
N PHE A 62 5.57 -3.10 -7.40
CA PHE A 62 6.04 -4.43 -7.81
C PHE A 62 4.88 -5.40 -8.04
N LEU A 63 3.94 -5.46 -7.10
CA LEU A 63 2.75 -6.30 -7.17
C LEU A 63 1.94 -6.03 -8.43
N HIS A 64 1.66 -4.76 -8.74
CA HIS A 64 0.93 -4.38 -9.94
C HIS A 64 1.69 -4.72 -11.23
N GLY A 65 3.02 -4.58 -11.24
CA GLY A 65 3.86 -5.01 -12.37
C GLY A 65 3.77 -6.53 -12.59
N TRP A 66 3.99 -7.31 -11.52
CA TRP A 66 3.96 -8.77 -11.55
C TRP A 66 2.59 -9.31 -12.02
N LEU A 67 1.50 -8.73 -11.52
CA LEU A 67 0.13 -9.07 -11.93
C LEU A 67 -0.12 -8.75 -13.41
N ARG A 68 0.34 -7.58 -13.87
CA ARG A 68 0.16 -7.14 -15.26
C ARG A 68 0.89 -8.05 -16.25
N GLU A 69 2.14 -8.42 -15.95
CA GLU A 69 2.93 -9.32 -16.80
C GLU A 69 2.26 -10.69 -16.98
N ARG A 70 1.53 -11.16 -15.97
CA ARG A 70 0.85 -12.46 -15.95
C ARG A 70 -0.63 -12.40 -16.31
N GLN A 71 -1.15 -11.19 -16.58
CA GLN A 71 -2.58 -10.94 -16.84
C GLN A 71 -3.48 -11.50 -15.72
N LEU A 72 -3.04 -11.40 -14.47
CA LEU A 72 -3.76 -11.88 -13.29
C LEU A 72 -4.38 -10.73 -12.51
N ALA A 73 -5.48 -10.99 -11.83
CA ALA A 73 -6.05 -10.08 -10.83
C ALA A 73 -5.70 -10.57 -9.41
N LEU A 74 -5.58 -9.65 -8.46
CA LEU A 74 -5.22 -9.99 -7.06
C LEU A 74 -6.18 -11.01 -6.44
N ASN A 75 -7.46 -10.86 -6.76
CA ASN A 75 -8.58 -11.70 -6.35
C ASN A 75 -8.70 -13.02 -7.14
N SER A 76 -7.91 -13.21 -8.21
CA SER A 76 -7.83 -14.48 -8.96
C SER A 76 -6.56 -15.27 -8.65
N LEU A 77 -5.79 -14.89 -7.62
CA LEU A 77 -4.55 -15.56 -7.28
C LEU A 77 -4.82 -16.93 -6.64
N SER A 78 -4.34 -17.99 -7.29
CA SER A 78 -4.30 -19.34 -6.74
C SER A 78 -3.28 -19.42 -5.60
N ARG A 79 -3.28 -20.54 -4.85
CA ARG A 79 -2.26 -20.79 -3.83
C ARG A 79 -0.84 -20.78 -4.41
N ASP A 80 -0.67 -21.29 -5.62
CA ASP A 80 0.62 -21.32 -6.30
C ASP A 80 1.06 -19.92 -6.74
N HIS A 81 0.14 -19.10 -7.27
CA HIS A 81 0.44 -17.71 -7.60
C HIS A 81 0.84 -16.90 -6.36
N LYS A 82 0.14 -17.09 -5.24
CA LYS A 82 0.47 -16.42 -3.97
C LYS A 82 1.85 -16.85 -3.47
N ARG A 83 2.23 -18.12 -3.63
CA ARG A 83 3.57 -18.62 -3.31
C ARG A 83 4.63 -17.93 -4.17
N GLU A 84 4.51 -18.01 -5.49
CA GLU A 84 5.46 -17.41 -6.44
C GLU A 84 5.64 -15.90 -6.21
N LEU A 85 4.57 -15.20 -5.87
CA LEU A 85 4.61 -13.77 -5.60
C LEU A 85 5.35 -13.44 -4.30
N VAL A 86 5.18 -14.25 -3.25
CA VAL A 86 5.98 -14.14 -2.01
C VAL A 86 7.46 -14.38 -2.30
N GLU A 87 7.77 -15.36 -3.16
CA GLU A 87 9.15 -15.66 -3.57
C GLU A 87 9.78 -14.49 -4.34
N ALA A 88 9.04 -13.91 -5.28
CA ALA A 88 9.47 -12.77 -6.07
C ALA A 88 9.68 -11.50 -5.20
N LEU A 89 8.77 -11.25 -4.25
CA LEU A 89 8.90 -10.17 -3.26
C LEU A 89 10.11 -10.38 -2.34
N TYR A 90 10.45 -11.63 -2.02
CA TYR A 90 11.63 -11.95 -1.22
C TYR A 90 12.92 -11.66 -1.97
N ALA A 91 13.01 -12.05 -3.25
CA ALA A 91 14.15 -11.75 -4.10
C ALA A 91 14.39 -10.24 -4.27
N GLU A 92 13.32 -9.44 -4.33
CA GLU A 92 13.37 -7.98 -4.43
C GLU A 92 13.70 -7.28 -3.09
N GLY A 93 13.86 -8.04 -2.00
CA GLY A 93 14.19 -7.51 -0.68
C GLY A 93 13.02 -6.80 0.02
N ALA A 94 11.77 -7.07 -0.39
CA ALA A 94 10.58 -6.42 0.16
C ALA A 94 10.38 -6.65 1.67
N PHE A 95 10.96 -7.73 2.22
CA PHE A 95 10.81 -8.12 3.63
C PHE A 95 11.78 -7.44 4.61
N ASN A 96 12.64 -6.52 4.13
CA ASN A 96 13.60 -5.81 4.97
C ASN A 96 12.96 -4.75 5.90
N GLY A 97 11.70 -4.36 5.65
CA GLY A 97 10.95 -3.43 6.50
C GLY A 97 10.37 -4.09 7.76
N LYS A 98 10.40 -3.40 8.90
CA LYS A 98 9.91 -3.88 10.23
C LYS A 98 8.47 -4.44 10.25
N SER A 99 7.63 -4.13 9.26
CA SER A 99 6.24 -4.64 9.15
C SER A 99 5.89 -5.19 7.77
N ALA A 100 6.88 -5.44 6.92
CA ALA A 100 6.63 -5.84 5.54
C ALA A 100 5.91 -7.19 5.41
N ALA A 101 6.29 -8.17 6.24
CA ALA A 101 5.62 -9.47 6.27
C ALA A 101 4.13 -9.37 6.64
N ASN A 102 3.78 -8.48 7.58
CA ASN A 102 2.39 -8.27 7.97
C ASN A 102 1.58 -7.58 6.87
N TYR A 103 2.19 -6.61 6.19
CA TYR A 103 1.56 -5.91 5.08
C TYR A 103 1.30 -6.83 3.89
N ILE A 104 2.32 -7.61 3.49
CA ILE A 104 2.19 -8.58 2.39
C ILE A 104 1.15 -9.66 2.74
N ALA A 105 1.11 -10.13 3.99
CA ALA A 105 0.07 -11.05 4.44
C ALA A 105 -1.34 -10.48 4.25
N ASN A 106 -1.54 -9.21 4.58
CA ASN A 106 -2.83 -8.53 4.41
C ASN A 106 -3.18 -8.33 2.93
N VAL A 107 -2.22 -7.88 2.11
CA VAL A 107 -2.44 -7.61 0.68
C VAL A 107 -2.74 -8.88 -0.12
N LEU A 108 -2.08 -9.99 0.23
CA LEU A 108 -2.28 -11.28 -0.44
C LEU A 108 -3.43 -12.10 0.15
N ASP A 109 -4.14 -11.60 1.16
CA ASP A 109 -5.15 -12.33 1.92
C ASP A 109 -4.60 -13.71 2.35
N MET A 110 -3.49 -13.68 3.09
CA MET A 110 -2.77 -14.83 3.61
C MET A 110 -2.58 -14.72 5.12
N GLY A 111 -2.63 -15.85 5.82
CA GLY A 111 -2.25 -15.88 7.23
C GLY A 111 -0.79 -15.48 7.42
N ARG A 112 -0.51 -14.61 8.41
CA ARG A 112 0.87 -14.20 8.77
C ARG A 112 1.79 -15.40 8.96
N ALA A 113 1.30 -16.45 9.64
CA ALA A 113 2.05 -17.69 9.86
C ALA A 113 2.44 -18.39 8.54
N THR A 114 1.59 -18.33 7.52
CA THR A 114 1.86 -18.88 6.19
C THR A 114 2.98 -18.12 5.50
N VAL A 115 2.96 -16.79 5.57
CA VAL A 115 4.05 -15.94 5.03
C VAL A 115 5.37 -16.25 5.71
N TYR A 116 5.41 -16.29 7.04
CA TYR A 116 6.64 -16.64 7.78
C TYR A 116 7.12 -18.07 7.51
N LYS A 117 6.21 -19.02 7.30
CA LYS A 117 6.57 -20.39 6.91
C LYS A 117 7.29 -20.41 5.56
N HIS A 118 6.75 -19.70 4.55
CA HIS A 118 7.40 -19.59 3.24
C HIS A 118 8.76 -18.90 3.34
N LEU A 119 8.85 -17.79 4.08
CA LEU A 119 10.12 -17.09 4.30
C LEU A 119 11.17 -17.96 4.99
N LYS A 120 10.77 -18.78 5.97
CA LYS A 120 11.69 -19.69 6.65
C LYS A 120 12.22 -20.76 5.69
N GLN A 121 11.33 -21.36 4.90
CA GLN A 121 11.70 -22.39 3.93
C GLN A 121 12.69 -21.84 2.89
N MET A 122 12.43 -20.64 2.37
CA MET A 122 13.33 -19.98 1.41
C MET A 122 14.69 -19.57 2.01
N ARG A 123 14.77 -19.32 3.31
CA ARG A 123 16.05 -19.00 3.99
C ARG A 123 16.87 -20.24 4.32
N GLU A 124 16.24 -21.41 4.36
CA GLU A 124 16.91 -22.70 4.57
C GLU A 124 17.40 -23.31 3.24
N ASP A 125 16.82 -22.88 2.11
CA ASP A 125 17.17 -23.31 0.75
C ASP A 125 18.27 -22.45 0.07
N VAL A 126 18.79 -21.40 0.73
CA VAL A 126 19.90 -20.52 0.28
C VAL A 126 21.15 -20.81 1.08
#